data_AF-A0A350WSM2-F1
#
_entry.id   AF-A0A350WSM2-F1
#
_cell.length_a   1.000
_cell.length_b   1.000
_cell.length_c   1.000
_cell.angle_alpha   90.00
_cell.angle_beta   90.00
_cell.angle_gamma   90.00
#
_symmetry.space_group_name_H-M   'P 1'
#
loop_
_entity.id
_entity.type
_entity.pdbx_description
1 polymer ?
#
loop_
_entity_poly.entity_id
_entity_poly.type
_entity_poly.pdbx_seq_one_letter_code
_entity_poly.pdbx_strand_id
1 'polypeptide(L)'
;MASKKKNGVSAGDGSVVIGGNVDRSNIVVGDNNVVSNQVAQIAPLFKVIFEAVESQPNLTPSEKEDVKAELQEVQTALEEPQPDETFIARRLRNIKRMAPEIVEVAVATLTNPVGGVAEVIKRIAAKMAEDANAK
;
A
#
# COMPACT_ATOMS: atom_id res chain seq x y z
N MET A 1 51.14 5.60 -32.67
CA MET A 1 50.39 6.65 -31.95
C MET A 1 49.03 6.09 -31.59
N ALA A 2 48.70 5.96 -30.29
CA ALA A 2 47.44 5.38 -29.83
C ALA A 2 46.32 6.44 -29.87
N SER A 3 45.22 6.15 -30.57
CA SER A 3 44.05 7.02 -30.63
C SER A 3 43.29 6.98 -29.31
N LYS A 4 43.19 8.16 -28.65
CA LYS A 4 42.46 8.35 -27.40
C LYS A 4 40.96 8.26 -27.71
N LYS A 5 40.30 7.16 -27.32
CA LYS A 5 38.83 7.00 -27.39
C LYS A 5 38.18 8.12 -26.58
N LYS A 6 37.49 9.07 -27.25
CA LYS A 6 36.69 10.10 -26.59
C LYS A 6 35.38 9.49 -26.12
N ASN A 7 35.33 9.03 -24.88
CA ASN A 7 34.06 8.72 -24.20
C ASN A 7 33.45 10.02 -23.64
N GLY A 8 33.19 10.99 -24.51
CA GLY A 8 32.57 12.26 -24.11
C GLY A 8 31.07 12.17 -24.35
N VAL A 9 30.28 12.11 -23.28
CA VAL A 9 28.86 12.43 -23.34
C VAL A 9 28.72 13.95 -23.50
N SER A 10 27.99 14.41 -24.52
CA SER A 10 27.77 15.82 -24.80
C SER A 10 26.33 16.20 -24.50
N ALA A 11 26.13 17.30 -23.80
CA ALA A 11 24.85 17.86 -23.39
C ALA A 11 24.66 19.26 -24.00
N GLY A 12 23.42 19.60 -24.35
CA GLY A 12 22.98 20.96 -24.74
C GLY A 12 22.07 21.59 -23.68
N ASP A 13 21.57 22.80 -23.95
CA ASP A 13 20.69 23.50 -23.01
C ASP A 13 19.38 22.72 -22.77
N GLY A 14 19.02 22.53 -21.50
CA GLY A 14 17.84 21.77 -21.09
C GLY A 14 17.96 20.24 -21.20
N SER A 15 19.17 19.70 -21.41
CA SER A 15 19.36 18.25 -21.56
C SER A 15 19.81 17.54 -20.28
N VAL A 16 19.42 16.27 -20.16
CA VAL A 16 19.93 15.33 -19.16
C VAL A 16 20.67 14.21 -19.90
N VAL A 17 21.95 14.03 -19.57
CA VAL A 17 22.82 13.06 -20.26
C VAL A 17 23.47 12.15 -19.23
N ILE A 18 23.32 10.84 -19.42
CA ILE A 18 23.84 9.83 -18.50
C ILE A 18 24.79 8.90 -19.28
N GLY A 19 26.06 8.96 -18.92
CA GLY A 19 27.14 8.22 -19.59
C GLY A 19 27.42 6.83 -19.02
N GLY A 20 26.47 6.20 -18.32
CA GLY A 20 26.66 4.94 -17.60
C GLY A 20 25.37 4.14 -17.39
N ASN A 21 25.46 3.01 -16.69
CA ASN A 21 24.29 2.17 -16.38
C ASN A 21 23.43 2.81 -15.27
N VAL A 22 22.11 2.72 -15.42
CA VAL A 22 21.09 3.29 -14.52
C VAL A 22 20.15 2.22 -13.96
N ASP A 23 20.59 0.96 -13.91
CA ASP A 23 19.79 -0.12 -13.34
C ASP A 23 19.23 0.23 -11.95
N ARG A 24 17.91 0.00 -11.79
CA ARG A 24 17.11 0.30 -10.58
C ARG A 24 17.06 1.78 -10.17
N SER A 25 17.21 2.71 -11.11
CA SER A 25 17.10 4.15 -10.84
C SER A 25 15.78 4.74 -11.36
N ASN A 26 15.33 5.84 -10.74
CA ASN A 26 14.26 6.68 -11.25
C ASN A 26 14.85 8.04 -11.63
N ILE A 27 14.71 8.46 -12.89
CA ILE A 27 15.28 9.70 -13.41
C ILE A 27 14.12 10.62 -13.82
N VAL A 28 14.01 11.76 -13.15
CA VAL A 28 12.88 12.68 -13.29
C VAL A 28 13.40 14.10 -13.55
N VAL A 29 12.87 14.77 -14.58
CA VAL A 29 13.41 16.03 -15.14
C VAL A 29 12.26 17.00 -15.45
N GLY A 30 12.46 18.31 -15.23
CA GLY A 30 11.45 19.36 -15.44
C GLY A 30 10.87 19.94 -14.13
N ASP A 31 9.84 20.78 -14.25
CA ASP A 31 9.21 21.48 -13.12
C ASP A 31 7.89 20.79 -12.68
N ASN A 32 7.52 20.92 -11.41
CA ASN A 32 6.32 20.29 -10.80
C ASN A 32 6.31 18.75 -10.80
N ASN A 33 7.50 18.14 -10.80
CA ASN A 33 7.63 16.69 -10.69
C ASN A 33 7.23 16.20 -9.29
N VAL A 34 6.18 15.39 -9.21
CA VAL A 34 5.80 14.65 -8.01
C VAL A 34 6.27 13.21 -8.15
N VAL A 35 7.38 12.88 -7.48
CA VAL A 35 7.89 11.51 -7.43
C VAL A 35 7.40 10.85 -6.15
N SER A 36 6.23 10.21 -6.22
CA SER A 36 5.77 9.36 -5.12
C SER A 36 6.46 8.00 -5.21
N ASN A 37 7.52 7.80 -4.42
CA ASN A 37 8.08 6.48 -4.13
C ASN A 37 7.28 5.73 -3.05
N GLN A 38 6.13 6.27 -2.67
CA GLN A 38 5.29 5.77 -1.58
C GLN A 38 3.96 5.30 -2.16
N VAL A 39 4.00 4.43 -3.17
CA VAL A 39 2.93 3.42 -3.20
C VAL A 39 3.23 2.59 -1.97
N ALA A 40 2.43 2.78 -0.93
CA ALA A 40 2.51 2.04 0.30
C ALA A 40 2.76 0.56 -0.03
N GLN A 41 3.89 -0.01 0.41
CA GLN A 41 4.21 -1.40 0.11
C GLN A 41 3.36 -2.30 1.01
N ILE A 42 2.06 -2.32 0.73
CA ILE A 42 1.06 -3.01 1.54
C ILE A 42 0.78 -4.41 1.02
N ALA A 43 1.10 -4.73 -0.24
CA ALA A 43 0.91 -6.06 -0.78
C ALA A 43 1.57 -7.18 0.07
N PRO A 44 2.81 -7.03 0.60
CA PRO A 44 3.39 -8.00 1.52
C PRO A 44 2.64 -8.11 2.85
N LEU A 45 2.08 -6.99 3.34
CA LEU A 45 1.28 -6.97 4.56
C LEU A 45 -0.06 -7.67 4.36
N PHE A 46 -0.73 -7.42 3.24
CA PHE A 46 -1.98 -8.09 2.88
C PHE A 46 -1.81 -9.58 2.67
N LYS A 47 -0.66 -10.04 2.16
CA LYS A 47 -0.35 -11.48 2.10
C LYS A 47 -0.46 -12.15 3.47
N VAL A 48 0.10 -11.54 4.52
CA VAL A 48 0.02 -12.06 5.89
C VAL A 48 -1.43 -12.11 6.37
N ILE A 49 -2.23 -11.09 6.03
CA ILE A 49 -3.65 -11.02 6.41
C ILE A 49 -4.45 -12.11 5.68
N PHE A 50 -4.23 -12.31 4.38
CA PHE A 50 -4.89 -13.37 3.60
C PHE A 50 -4.52 -14.77 4.12
N GLU A 51 -3.26 -15.00 4.49
CA GLU A 51 -2.83 -16.26 5.12
C GLU A 51 -3.53 -16.49 6.47
N ALA A 52 -3.78 -15.44 7.25
CA ALA A 52 -4.55 -15.53 8.49
C ALA A 52 -6.02 -15.94 8.22
N VAL A 53 -6.65 -15.41 7.17
CA VAL A 53 -8.01 -15.81 6.76
C VAL A 53 -8.05 -17.29 6.37
N GLU A 54 -7.07 -17.75 5.60
CA GLU A 54 -6.99 -19.16 5.18
C GLU A 54 -6.81 -20.11 6.36
N SER A 55 -5.98 -19.70 7.31
CA SER A 55 -5.65 -20.49 8.49
C SER A 55 -6.78 -20.51 9.52
N GLN A 56 -7.85 -19.73 9.31
CA GLN A 56 -8.94 -19.61 10.27
C GLN A 56 -9.87 -20.82 10.18
N PRO A 57 -10.00 -21.64 11.26
CA PRO A 57 -10.81 -22.86 11.22
C PRO A 57 -12.31 -22.59 11.38
N ASN A 58 -12.68 -21.44 11.93
CA ASN A 58 -14.06 -21.10 12.27
C ASN A 58 -14.85 -20.49 11.11
N LEU A 59 -14.21 -20.21 9.98
CA LEU A 59 -14.85 -19.66 8.78
C LEU A 59 -15.15 -20.77 7.78
N THR A 60 -16.38 -20.80 7.28
CA THR A 60 -16.74 -21.63 6.13
C THR A 60 -16.02 -21.16 4.86
N PRO A 61 -15.91 -22.00 3.82
CA PRO A 61 -15.30 -21.58 2.55
C PRO A 61 -15.93 -20.32 1.95
N SER A 62 -17.27 -20.19 2.02
CA SER A 62 -17.99 -19.00 1.54
C SER A 62 -17.60 -17.75 2.33
N GLU A 63 -17.56 -17.83 3.66
CA GLU A 63 -17.18 -16.68 4.50
C GLU A 63 -15.72 -16.27 4.28
N LYS A 64 -14.82 -17.23 4.00
CA LYS A 64 -13.44 -16.91 3.63
C LYS A 64 -13.37 -16.14 2.31
N GLU A 65 -14.16 -16.52 1.31
CA GLU A 65 -14.23 -15.79 0.04
C GLU A 65 -14.78 -14.38 0.24
N ASP A 66 -15.84 -14.22 1.04
CA ASP A 66 -16.43 -12.91 1.35
C ASP A 66 -15.43 -12.01 2.09
N VAL A 67 -14.75 -12.53 3.12
CA VAL A 67 -13.71 -11.80 3.86
C VAL A 67 -12.56 -11.40 2.95
N LYS A 68 -12.11 -12.30 2.06
CA LYS A 68 -11.05 -12.02 1.09
C LYS A 68 -11.46 -10.92 0.12
N ALA A 69 -12.69 -10.95 -0.39
CA ALA A 69 -13.20 -9.93 -1.31
C ALA A 69 -13.20 -8.55 -0.65
N GLU A 70 -13.71 -8.45 0.58
CA GLU A 70 -13.70 -7.19 1.34
C GLU A 70 -12.25 -6.71 1.62
N LEU A 71 -11.33 -7.62 1.96
CA LEU A 71 -9.91 -7.29 2.16
C LEU A 71 -9.23 -6.80 0.88
N GLN A 72 -9.57 -7.37 -0.28
CA GLN A 72 -9.04 -6.94 -1.57
C GLN A 72 -9.49 -5.52 -1.91
N GLU A 73 -10.74 -5.16 -1.60
CA GLU A 73 -11.22 -3.78 -1.75
C GLU A 73 -10.49 -2.82 -0.81
N VAL A 74 -10.23 -3.23 0.44
CA VAL A 74 -9.43 -2.42 1.38
C VAL A 74 -8.01 -2.22 0.87
N GLN A 75 -7.37 -3.28 0.35
CA GLN A 75 -6.03 -3.18 -0.24
C GLN A 75 -6.02 -2.15 -1.37
N THR A 76 -6.97 -2.26 -2.29
CA THR A 76 -7.07 -1.37 -3.45
C THR A 76 -7.25 0.08 -3.01
N ALA A 77 -8.14 0.33 -2.04
CA ALA A 77 -8.38 1.68 -1.52
C ALA A 77 -7.16 2.27 -0.79
N LEU A 78 -6.33 1.44 -0.15
CA LEU A 78 -5.10 1.89 0.52
C LEU A 78 -3.93 2.14 -0.43
N GLU A 79 -3.97 1.59 -1.64
CA GLU A 79 -3.00 1.86 -2.70
C GLU A 79 -3.27 3.21 -3.40
N GLU A 80 -4.46 3.77 -3.22
CA GLU A 80 -4.81 5.08 -3.77
C GLU A 80 -4.00 6.21 -3.10
N PRO A 81 -3.63 7.28 -3.84
CA PRO A 81 -2.91 8.42 -3.28
C PRO A 81 -3.62 9.13 -2.12
N GLN A 82 -4.95 9.04 -2.08
CA GLN A 82 -5.81 9.60 -1.04
C GLN A 82 -6.87 8.56 -0.65
N PRO A 83 -6.53 7.61 0.24
CA PRO A 83 -7.45 6.55 0.63
C PRO A 83 -8.74 7.08 1.24
N ASP A 84 -9.90 6.61 0.75
CA ASP A 84 -11.19 6.92 1.36
C ASP A 84 -11.35 6.14 2.69
N GLU A 85 -11.04 6.84 3.79
CA GLU A 85 -11.14 6.29 5.14
C GLU A 85 -12.55 5.80 5.50
N THR A 86 -13.60 6.43 4.96
CA THR A 86 -15.00 6.03 5.24
C THR A 86 -15.34 4.74 4.54
N PHE A 87 -14.91 4.61 3.28
CA PHE A 87 -15.03 3.38 2.53
C PHE A 87 -14.31 2.23 3.24
N ILE A 88 -13.04 2.43 3.62
CA ILE A 88 -12.24 1.41 4.30
C ILE A 88 -12.84 1.02 5.66
N ALA A 89 -13.27 2.00 6.46
CA ALA A 89 -13.92 1.73 7.75
C ALA A 89 -15.16 0.84 7.60
N ARG A 90 -15.97 1.09 6.57
CA ARG A 90 -17.17 0.28 6.27
C ARG A 90 -16.80 -1.15 5.90
N ARG A 91 -15.77 -1.36 5.07
CA ARG A 91 -15.28 -2.69 4.70
C ARG A 91 -14.72 -3.46 5.89
N LEU A 92 -13.88 -2.82 6.70
CA LEU A 92 -13.37 -3.41 7.94
C LEU A 92 -14.50 -3.74 8.93
N ARG A 93 -15.58 -2.95 8.98
CA ARG A 93 -16.76 -3.25 9.80
C ARG A 93 -17.53 -4.47 9.29
N ASN A 94 -17.65 -4.64 7.97
CA ASN A 94 -18.25 -5.85 7.39
C ASN A 94 -17.41 -7.08 7.74
N ILE A 95 -16.09 -7.01 7.56
CA ILE A 95 -15.17 -8.08 7.95
C ILE A 95 -15.31 -8.37 9.45
N LYS A 96 -15.42 -7.34 10.31
CA LYS A 96 -15.59 -7.53 11.76
C LYS A 96 -16.82 -8.35 12.13
N ARG A 97 -17.89 -8.29 11.34
CA ARG A 97 -19.12 -9.06 11.58
C ARG A 97 -18.97 -10.54 11.23
N MET A 98 -18.10 -10.86 10.27
CA MET A 98 -17.84 -12.22 9.79
C MET A 98 -16.66 -12.87 10.53
N ALA A 99 -15.59 -12.11 10.69
CA ALA A 99 -14.30 -12.56 11.21
C ALA A 99 -13.63 -11.43 12.03
N PRO A 100 -14.07 -11.19 13.29
CA PRO A 100 -13.55 -10.10 14.11
C PRO A 100 -12.04 -10.19 14.35
N GLU A 101 -11.51 -11.38 14.55
CA GLU A 101 -10.08 -11.64 14.74
C GLU A 101 -9.22 -11.28 13.51
N ILE A 102 -9.77 -11.40 12.30
CA ILE A 102 -9.07 -11.00 11.06
C ILE A 102 -8.92 -9.49 11.02
N VAL A 103 -9.89 -8.73 11.53
CA VAL A 103 -9.77 -7.27 11.64
C VAL A 103 -8.67 -6.88 12.62
N GLU A 104 -8.54 -7.58 13.74
CA GLU A 104 -7.46 -7.34 14.70
C GLU A 104 -6.09 -7.58 14.07
N VAL A 105 -5.91 -8.71 13.37
CA VAL A 105 -4.68 -9.01 12.64
C VAL A 105 -4.41 -7.96 11.55
N ALA A 106 -5.44 -7.56 10.79
CA ALA A 106 -5.31 -6.56 9.74
C ALA A 106 -4.87 -5.20 10.30
N VAL A 107 -5.52 -4.71 11.36
CA VAL A 107 -5.16 -3.43 11.99
C VAL A 107 -3.76 -3.50 12.57
N ALA A 108 -3.40 -4.57 13.29
CA ALA A 108 -2.06 -4.73 13.86
C ALA A 108 -0.97 -4.77 12.76
N THR A 109 -1.25 -5.47 11.66
CA THR A 109 -0.31 -5.59 10.54
C THR A 109 -0.15 -4.27 9.79
N LEU A 110 -1.25 -3.56 9.52
CA LEU A 110 -1.24 -2.33 8.73
C LEU A 110 -0.85 -1.07 9.53
N THR A 111 -0.91 -1.12 10.86
CA THR A 111 -0.32 -0.08 11.73
C THR A 111 1.20 -0.18 11.87
N ASN A 112 1.82 -1.23 11.31
CA ASN A 112 3.27 -1.32 11.24
C ASN A 112 3.84 -0.20 10.34
N PRO A 113 4.81 0.60 10.82
CA PRO A 113 5.36 1.73 10.08
C PRO A 113 5.99 1.35 8.74
N VAL A 114 6.40 0.10 8.55
CA VAL A 114 6.99 -0.41 7.29
C VAL A 114 6.05 -0.24 6.09
N GLY A 115 4.73 -0.28 6.32
CA GLY A 115 3.73 -0.21 5.25
C GLY A 115 3.39 1.19 4.75
N GLY A 116 3.78 2.26 5.46
CA GLY A 116 3.46 3.64 5.07
C GLY A 116 1.99 4.07 5.21
N VAL A 117 1.07 3.16 5.61
CA VAL A 117 -0.36 3.44 5.83
C VAL A 117 -0.77 3.54 7.31
N ALA A 118 0.20 3.47 8.22
CA ALA A 118 -0.07 3.36 9.66
C ALA A 118 -0.96 4.49 10.21
N GLU A 119 -0.73 5.75 9.80
CA GLU A 119 -1.55 6.88 10.24
C GLU A 119 -2.98 6.83 9.71
N VAL A 120 -3.16 6.44 8.44
CA VAL A 120 -4.49 6.27 7.82
C VAL A 120 -5.27 5.19 8.58
N ILE A 121 -4.63 4.06 8.86
CA ILE A 121 -5.25 2.94 9.58
C ILE A 121 -5.59 3.31 11.04
N LYS A 122 -4.72 4.05 11.74
CA LYS A 122 -5.03 4.56 13.09
C LYS A 122 -6.28 5.45 13.09
N ARG A 123 -6.41 6.36 12.11
CA ARG A 123 -7.60 7.21 11.99
C ARG A 123 -8.87 6.41 11.69
N ILE A 124 -8.76 5.41 10.82
CA ILE A 124 -9.86 4.49 10.52
C ILE A 124 -10.27 3.69 11.76
N ALA A 125 -9.30 3.15 12.51
CA ALA A 125 -9.57 2.42 13.74
C ALA A 125 -10.24 3.30 14.80
N ALA A 126 -9.81 4.55 14.95
CA ALA A 126 -10.46 5.52 15.83
C ALA A 126 -11.91 5.79 15.39
N LYS A 127 -12.16 6.06 14.11
CA LYS A 127 -13.51 6.25 13.55
C LYS A 127 -14.42 5.04 13.80
N MET A 128 -13.88 3.83 13.65
CA MET A 128 -14.65 2.61 13.91
C MET A 128 -15.05 2.48 15.38
N ALA A 129 -14.23 2.99 16.31
CA ALA A 129 -14.51 2.98 17.75
C ALA A 129 -15.50 4.08 18.16
N GLU A 130 -15.36 5.30 17.63
CA GLU A 130 -16.27 6.42 17.90
C GLU A 130 -17.70 6.12 17.43
N ASP A 131 -17.83 5.58 16.22
CA ASP A 131 -19.11 5.25 15.60
C ASP A 131 -19.77 4.01 16.23
N ALA A 132 -18.99 3.17 16.94
CA ALA A 132 -19.53 2.10 17.78
C ALA A 132 -20.13 2.60 19.11
N ASN A 133 -19.72 3.80 19.56
CA ASN A 133 -20.16 4.42 20.81
C ASN A 133 -21.25 5.50 20.59
N ALA A 134 -21.55 5.84 19.33
CA ALA A 134 -22.55 6.82 18.92
C ALA A 134 -23.94 6.20 18.63
N LYS A 135 -24.16 4.93 19.02
CA LYS A 135 -25.44 4.23 18.95
C LYS A 135 -25.89 3.80 20.34
#